data_AF-A0A835FHL3-F1
#
_entry.id   AF-A0A835FHL3-F1
#
_cell.length_a   1.000
_cell.length_b   1.000
_cell.length_c   1.000
_cell.angle_alpha   90.00
_cell.angle_beta   90.00
_cell.angle_gamma   90.00
#
_symmetry.space_group_name_H-M   'P 1'
#
loop_
_entity.id
_entity.type
_entity.pdbx_description
1 polymer ?
#
loop_
_entity_poly.entity_id
_entity_poly.type
_entity_poly.pdbx_seq_one_letter_code
_entity_poly.pdbx_strand_id
1 'polypeptide(L)' 'MPPLGGRKVTLKLCTWSIFKGFQSCYCCQNQKPQVLCYSSRDECQSVCPTCNPICPHASSPIS' A
#
# COMPACT_ATOMS: atom_id res chain seq x y z
N MET A 1 11.32 25.02 -18.55
CA MET A 1 10.51 23.89 -18.01
C MET A 1 10.87 23.75 -16.55
N PRO A 2 9.95 24.00 -15.60
CA PRO A 2 10.31 23.92 -14.19
C PRO A 2 10.67 22.46 -13.84
N PRO A 3 11.72 22.23 -13.02
CA PRO A 3 12.07 20.88 -12.59
C PRO A 3 10.87 20.29 -11.88
N LEU A 4 10.54 19.03 -12.22
CA LEU A 4 9.52 18.25 -11.52
C LEU A 4 9.99 18.09 -10.07
N GLY A 5 9.66 19.06 -9.21
CA GLY A 5 9.73 18.93 -7.77
C GLY A 5 8.97 17.67 -7.42
N GLY A 6 9.70 16.63 -7.03
CA GLY A 6 9.20 15.28 -6.91
C GLY A 6 7.99 15.22 -5.99
N ARG A 7 6.81 15.06 -6.56
CA ARG A 7 5.59 14.86 -5.79
C ARG A 7 5.70 13.47 -5.16
N LYS A 8 5.87 13.42 -3.84
CA LYS A 8 5.89 12.15 -3.10
C LYS A 8 4.50 11.52 -3.15
N VAL A 9 4.29 10.60 -4.08
CA VAL A 9 3.07 9.78 -4.14
C VAL A 9 3.29 8.59 -3.21
N THR A 10 2.50 8.51 -2.14
CA THR A 10 2.49 7.34 -1.26
C THR A 10 1.32 6.46 -1.66
N LEU A 11 1.63 5.29 -2.23
CA LEU A 11 0.60 4.32 -2.59
C LEU A 11 0.17 3.57 -1.32
N LYS A 12 -1.06 3.79 -0.85
CA LYS A 12 -1.64 3.01 0.25
C LYS A 12 -2.38 1.80 -0.34
N LEU A 13 -1.76 0.63 -0.26
CA LEU A 13 -2.34 -0.62 -0.77
C LEU A 13 -3.21 -1.33 0.26
N CYS A 14 -2.97 -1.10 1.56
CA CYS A 14 -3.82 -1.55 2.64
C CYS A 14 -4.79 -0.44 3.09
N THR A 15 -6.05 -0.56 2.73
CA THR A 15 -7.11 0.38 3.12
C THR A 15 -7.99 -0.22 4.20
N TRP A 16 -8.28 0.56 5.24
CA TRP A 16 -9.27 0.18 6.25
C TRP A 16 -10.67 0.13 5.63
N SER A 17 -11.43 -0.90 5.97
CA SER A 17 -12.82 -1.12 5.57
C SER A 17 -13.59 -1.78 6.70
N ILE A 18 -14.92 -1.78 6.60
CA ILE A 18 -15.80 -2.45 7.56
C ILE A 18 -16.46 -3.61 6.84
N PHE A 19 -16.27 -4.84 7.33
CA PHE A 19 -16.99 -6.00 6.82
C PHE A 19 -18.39 -6.07 7.45
N LYS A 20 -19.34 -6.72 6.76
CA LYS A 20 -20.73 -6.88 7.25
C LYS A 20 -20.71 -7.46 8.68
N GLY A 21 -21.11 -6.64 9.67
CA GLY A 21 -21.09 -7.02 11.09
C GLY A 21 -20.19 -6.20 12.01
N PHE A 22 -19.75 -4.99 11.60
CA PHE A 22 -18.96 -4.03 12.41
C PHE A 22 -17.49 -4.41 12.68
N GLN A 23 -16.98 -5.49 12.09
CA GLN A 23 -15.57 -5.82 12.21
C GLN A 23 -14.73 -4.98 11.23
N SER A 24 -13.75 -4.25 11.76
CA SER A 24 -12.76 -3.55 10.94
C SER A 24 -11.83 -4.56 10.26
N CYS A 25 -11.56 -4.35 8.98
CA CYS A 25 -10.59 -5.11 8.21
C CYS A 25 -9.71 -4.17 7.36
N TYR A 26 -8.61 -4.71 6.85
CA TYR A 26 -7.66 -4.02 5.99
C TYR A 26 -7.55 -4.75 4.66
N CYS A 27 -7.98 -4.09 3.59
CA CYS A 27 -8.11 -4.69 2.27
C CYS A 27 -6.99 -4.26 1.32
N CYS A 28 -6.51 -5.23 0.53
CA CYS A 28 -5.48 -5.07 -0.47
C CYS A 28 -6.03 -4.54 -1.80
N GLN A 29 -5.81 -3.26 -2.09
CA GLN A 29 -6.33 -2.62 -3.30
C GLN A 29 -5.67 -3.09 -4.61
N ASN A 30 -4.46 -3.66 -4.53
CA ASN A 30 -3.68 -4.05 -5.72
C ASN A 30 -3.90 -5.52 -6.15
N GLN A 31 -4.60 -6.33 -5.37
CA GLN A 31 -4.90 -7.70 -5.76
C GLN A 31 -6.14 -7.75 -6.66
N LYS A 32 -5.96 -8.28 -7.86
CA LYS A 32 -7.01 -8.60 -8.83
C LYS A 32 -6.92 -10.09 -9.15
N PRO A 33 -8.04 -10.80 -9.36
CA PRO A 33 -9.42 -10.31 -9.46
C PRO A 33 -10.16 -10.18 -8.11
N GLN A 34 -9.63 -10.73 -7.02
CA GLN A 34 -10.25 -10.67 -5.70
C GLN A 34 -9.43 -9.80 -4.73
N VAL A 35 -10.12 -8.88 -4.07
CA VAL A 35 -9.55 -8.06 -3.00
C VAL A 35 -9.42 -8.92 -1.75
N LEU A 36 -8.20 -9.19 -1.31
CA LEU A 36 -7.94 -9.87 -0.05
C LEU A 36 -8.03 -8.88 1.10
N CYS A 37 -8.77 -9.23 2.15
CA CYS A 37 -8.89 -8.42 3.36
C CYS A 37 -8.41 -9.22 4.57
N TYR A 38 -7.74 -8.51 5.48
CA TYR A 38 -7.09 -9.06 6.66
C TYR A 38 -7.65 -8.39 7.91
N SER A 39 -7.61 -9.08 9.05
CA SER A 39 -8.12 -8.53 10.31
C SER A 39 -7.23 -7.43 10.88
N SER A 40 -5.93 -7.49 10.55
CA SER A 40 -4.90 -6.60 11.07
C SER A 40 -4.19 -5.85 9.95
N ARG A 41 -3.79 -4.60 10.24
CA ARG A 41 -3.03 -3.78 9.28
C ARG A 41 -1.67 -4.39 8.97
N ASP A 42 -1.02 -4.96 9.98
CA ASP A 42 0.29 -5.58 9.87
C ASP A 42 0.27 -6.82 8.95
N GLU A 43 -0.76 -7.66 9.12
CA GLU A 43 -1.03 -8.81 8.24
C GLU A 43 -1.25 -8.36 6.80
N CYS A 44 -2.05 -7.29 6.60
CA CYS A 44 -2.21 -6.70 5.28
C CYS A 44 -0.88 -6.20 4.71
N GLN A 45 -0.04 -5.52 5.49
CA GLN A 45 1.25 -4.98 5.01
C GLN A 45 2.31 -6.06 4.77
N SER A 46 2.21 -7.21 5.45
CA SER A 46 3.08 -8.36 5.25
C SER A 46 2.78 -9.10 3.94
N VAL A 47 1.52 -9.08 3.48
CA VAL A 47 1.12 -9.77 2.24
C VAL A 47 0.94 -8.82 1.06
N CYS A 48 0.39 -7.63 1.30
CA CYS A 48 0.26 -6.59 0.28
C CYS A 48 1.59 -5.86 0.11
N PRO A 49 2.14 -5.82 -1.11
CA PRO A 49 3.31 -4.99 -1.35
C PRO A 49 2.96 -3.53 -1.05
N THR A 50 3.93 -2.73 -0.62
CA THR A 50 3.73 -1.27 -0.46
C THR A 50 3.86 -0.53 -1.81
N CYS A 51 4.57 -1.12 -2.78
CA CYS A 51 4.61 -0.74 -4.18
C CYS A 51 4.70 -1.98 -5.07
N ASN A 52 4.13 -1.94 -6.27
CA ASN A 52 4.27 -2.99 -7.28
C ASN A 52 5.11 -2.48 -8.47
N PRO A 53 6.18 -3.16 -8.94
CA PRO A 53 6.72 -4.44 -8.45
C PRO A 53 7.59 -4.31 -7.18
N ILE A 54 8.41 -3.28 -7.08
CA ILE A 54 9.27 -2.96 -5.92
C ILE A 54 9.42 -1.43 -5.94
N CYS A 55 9.31 -0.74 -4.79
CA CYS A 55 9.61 0.69 -4.78
C CYS A 55 11.11 0.84 -5.12
N PRO A 56 11.52 1.73 -6.05
CA PRO A 56 12.94 2.02 -6.24
C PRO A 56 13.51 2.37 -4.87
N HIS A 57 14.54 1.62 -4.46
CA HIS A 57 15.15 1.69 -3.15
C HIS A 57 15.27 3.15 -2.69
N ALA A 58 15.09 3.37 -1.39
CA ALA A 58 15.71 4.48 -0.71
C ALA A 58 17.25 4.34 -0.78
N SER A 59 17.82 4.45 -1.98
CA SER A 59 19.25 4.49 -2.22
C SER A 59 19.50 5.65 -3.17
N SER A 60 19.55 6.84 -2.59
CA SER A 60 20.80 7.57 -2.73
C SER A 60 21.29 7.82 -1.30
N PRO A 61 22.28 7.06 -0.80
CA PRO A 61 23.20 7.67 0.15
C PRO A 61 23.65 8.97 -0.50
N ILE A 62 23.30 10.10 0.12
CA ILE A 62 23.90 11.38 -0.21
C ILE A 62 25.40 11.17 0.04
N SER A 63 26.19 11.16 -1.03
CA SER A 63 27.65 11.25 -0.98
C SER A 63 28.10 12.42 -0.12
#